data_AF-A0A1E7J2J9-F1
#
_entry.id   AF-A0A1E7J2J9-F1
#
_cell.length_a   1.000
_cell.length_b   1.000
_cell.length_c   1.000
_cell.angle_alpha   90.00
_cell.angle_beta   90.00
_cell.angle_gamma   90.00
#
_symmetry.space_group_name_H-M   'P 1'
#
loop_
_entity.id
_entity.type
_entity.pdbx_description
1 polymer ?
#
loop_
_entity_poly.entity_id
_entity_poly.type
_entity_poly.pdbx_seq_one_letter_code
_entity_poly.pdbx_strand_id
1 'polypeptide(L)'
;MNDHSNSISITIELLEKIKQQYCLKWYGTHGVIHWSRVYENGIKLAEQDGVNSNVVQFFSIFHDSRRRNESTDNNHGNRGAQLALEMRAGITLSDEDFSLLIIACRLHTSARTHHDITVQACFDSDRLDLGRVGTMPDAEFLCTPMAKMPDIIEWGYNRSLIHRLPDQPFGLSMYKDRVIRLDGI
;
A
#
# COMPACT_ATOMS: atom_id res chain seq x y z
N MET A 1 9.45 22.16 21.01
CA MET A 1 10.37 21.04 21.25
C MET A 1 9.98 19.93 20.31
N ASN A 2 10.96 19.44 19.56
CA ASN A 2 10.94 18.39 18.53
C ASN A 2 10.14 18.69 17.24
N ASP A 3 10.78 19.52 16.41
CA ASP A 3 10.66 19.51 14.96
C ASP A 3 11.25 18.20 14.41
N HIS A 4 10.41 17.21 14.11
CA HIS A 4 10.79 15.92 13.51
C HIS A 4 9.90 15.53 12.33
N SER A 5 9.36 16.50 11.58
CA SER A 5 8.70 16.22 10.30
C SER A 5 9.71 16.21 9.15
N ASN A 6 10.79 15.43 9.28
CA ASN A 6 11.41 14.85 8.08
C ASN A 6 10.49 13.71 7.65
N SER A 7 9.40 14.07 6.96
CA SER A 7 8.45 13.10 6.41
C SER A 7 9.20 12.13 5.52
N ILE A 8 9.46 10.93 6.05
CA ILE A 8 9.90 9.78 5.26
C ILE A 8 8.78 9.56 4.24
N SER A 9 9.07 9.87 2.99
CA SER A 9 8.08 9.87 1.92
C SER A 9 8.58 9.09 0.73
N ILE A 10 7.64 8.38 0.10
CA ILE A 10 7.83 7.74 -1.19
C ILE A 10 8.28 8.81 -2.18
N THR A 11 9.33 8.55 -2.95
CA THR A 11 9.80 9.48 -3.97
C THR A 11 9.23 9.13 -5.34
N ILE A 12 9.08 10.15 -6.20
CA ILE A 12 8.70 9.96 -7.61
C ILE A 12 9.72 9.05 -8.31
N GLU A 13 11.01 9.22 -8.02
CA GLU A 13 12.08 8.39 -8.61
C GLU A 13 11.91 6.91 -8.26
N LEU A 14 11.58 6.59 -7.01
CA LEU A 14 11.33 5.21 -6.60
C LEU A 14 10.11 4.63 -7.32
N LEU A 15 9.01 5.38 -7.39
CA LEU A 15 7.80 4.97 -8.11
C LEU A 15 8.08 4.70 -9.59
N GLU A 16 8.84 5.55 -10.27
CA GLU A 16 9.21 5.35 -11.68
C GLU A 16 10.09 4.11 -11.87
N LYS A 17 11.04 3.83 -10.95
CA LYS A 17 11.85 2.61 -10.99
C LYS A 17 11.01 1.34 -10.76
N ILE A 18 9.95 1.42 -9.95
CA ILE A 18 8.98 0.32 -9.77
C ILE A 18 8.14 0.17 -11.05
N LYS A 19 7.59 1.27 -11.59
CA LYS A 19 6.77 1.29 -12.82
C LYS A 19 7.50 0.62 -13.99
N GLN A 20 8.79 0.91 -14.18
CA GLN A 20 9.63 0.31 -15.24
C GLN A 20 9.74 -1.22 -15.17
N GLN A 21 9.49 -1.82 -14.00
CA GLN A 21 9.57 -3.26 -13.77
C GLN A 21 8.19 -3.92 -13.65
N TYR A 22 7.12 -3.12 -13.64
CA TYR A 22 5.76 -3.61 -13.49
C TYR A 22 5.28 -4.23 -14.80
N CYS A 23 4.84 -5.49 -14.77
CA CYS A 23 4.51 -6.25 -15.97
C CYS A 23 3.03 -6.22 -16.36
N LEU A 24 2.16 -5.63 -15.53
CA LEU A 24 0.72 -5.50 -15.81
C LEU A 24 0.38 -4.07 -16.26
N LYS A 25 -0.89 -3.84 -16.59
CA LYS A 25 -1.35 -2.49 -16.93
C LYS A 25 -1.17 -1.58 -15.71
N TRP A 26 -0.44 -0.47 -15.87
CA TRP A 26 -0.18 0.48 -14.78
C TRP A 26 -1.46 0.97 -14.09
N TYR A 27 -2.53 1.18 -14.87
CA TYR A 27 -3.88 1.55 -14.40
C TYR A 27 -4.84 0.34 -14.33
N GLY A 28 -4.31 -0.88 -14.24
CA GLY A 28 -5.08 -2.12 -14.06
C GLY A 28 -5.62 -2.28 -12.64
N THR A 29 -6.30 -3.41 -12.40
CA THR A 29 -6.98 -3.71 -11.12
C THR A 29 -6.01 -3.71 -9.94
N HIS A 30 -4.81 -4.25 -10.11
CA HIS A 30 -3.75 -4.27 -9.08
C HIS A 30 -2.66 -3.22 -9.34
N GLY A 31 -2.97 -2.17 -10.11
CA GLY A 31 -2.03 -1.11 -10.49
C GLY A 31 -2.00 0.10 -9.55
N VAL A 32 -1.49 1.22 -10.05
CA VAL A 32 -1.19 2.44 -9.28
C VAL A 32 -2.38 3.02 -8.53
N ILE A 33 -3.60 2.87 -9.08
CA ILE A 33 -4.81 3.36 -8.43
C ILE A 33 -5.07 2.59 -7.14
N HIS A 34 -4.96 1.25 -7.20
CA HIS A 34 -5.06 0.39 -6.03
C HIS A 34 -3.97 0.73 -5.01
N TRP A 35 -2.71 0.82 -5.43
CA TRP A 35 -1.60 1.16 -4.53
C TRP A 35 -1.78 2.52 -3.84
N SER A 36 -2.35 3.50 -4.56
CA SER A 36 -2.67 4.81 -4.01
C SER A 36 -3.79 4.76 -2.97
N ARG A 37 -4.80 3.89 -3.18
CA ARG A 37 -5.86 3.70 -2.18
C ARG A 37 -5.35 2.93 -0.95
N VAL A 38 -4.48 1.93 -1.13
CA VAL A 38 -3.79 1.24 -0.03
C VAL A 38 -2.96 2.22 0.79
N TYR A 39 -2.26 3.15 0.13
CA TYR A 39 -1.56 4.24 0.83
C TYR A 39 -2.53 5.05 1.71
N GLU A 40 -3.62 5.55 1.14
CA GLU A 40 -4.59 6.38 1.88
C GLU A 40 -5.26 5.61 3.02
N ASN A 41 -5.58 4.33 2.81
CA ASN A 41 -6.10 3.44 3.85
C ASN A 41 -5.07 3.29 4.98
N GLY A 42 -3.80 3.11 4.61
CA GLY A 42 -2.70 2.99 5.56
C GLY A 42 -2.47 4.24 6.39
N ILE A 43 -2.52 5.42 5.77
CA ILE A 43 -2.43 6.71 6.48
C ILE A 43 -3.61 6.86 7.43
N LYS A 44 -4.82 6.49 7.02
CA LYS A 44 -5.99 6.52 7.90
C LYS A 44 -5.82 5.60 9.10
N LEU A 45 -5.37 4.36 8.89
CA LEU A 45 -5.12 3.39 9.97
C LEU A 45 -3.97 3.78 10.89
N ALA A 46 -3.05 4.64 10.43
CA ALA A 46 -1.98 5.18 11.26
C ALA A 46 -2.43 6.20 12.32
N GLU A 47 -3.71 6.61 12.30
CA GLU A 47 -4.33 7.32 13.42
C GLU A 47 -4.50 6.42 14.66
N GLN A 48 -4.36 5.10 14.52
CA GLN A 48 -4.35 4.16 15.62
C GLN A 48 -2.98 4.10 16.30
N ASP A 49 -2.97 4.17 17.64
CA ASP A 49 -1.76 4.14 18.45
C ASP A 49 -0.83 2.95 18.11
N GLY A 50 0.45 3.27 17.92
CA GLY A 50 1.52 2.29 17.67
C GLY A 50 1.68 1.86 16.21
N VAL A 51 0.80 2.27 15.30
CA VAL A 51 0.97 2.01 13.86
C VAL A 51 2.04 2.94 13.29
N ASN A 52 3.12 2.37 12.73
CA ASN A 52 4.15 3.14 12.05
C ASN A 52 3.74 3.45 10.61
N SER A 53 3.32 4.69 10.36
CA SER A 53 2.88 5.14 9.04
C SER A 53 3.94 4.98 7.95
N ASN A 54 5.24 5.11 8.25
CA ASN A 54 6.29 5.02 7.23
C ASN A 54 6.35 3.61 6.60
N VAL A 55 6.20 2.56 7.42
CA VAL A 55 6.18 1.18 6.93
C VAL A 55 4.95 0.94 6.05
N VAL A 56 3.78 1.44 6.48
CA VAL A 56 2.54 1.26 5.72
C VAL A 56 2.58 1.97 4.37
N GLN A 57 3.21 3.16 4.32
CA GLN A 57 3.46 3.87 3.07
C GLN A 57 4.30 3.04 2.11
N PHE A 58 5.46 2.54 2.52
CA PHE A 58 6.28 1.71 1.62
C PHE A 58 5.60 0.38 1.25
N PHE A 59 4.84 -0.23 2.16
CA PHE A 59 4.07 -1.42 1.86
C PHE A 59 3.10 -1.20 0.68
N SER A 60 2.44 -0.03 0.64
CA SER A 60 1.45 0.27 -0.38
C SER A 60 2.01 0.22 -1.81
N ILE A 61 3.29 0.53 -2.02
CA ILE A 61 3.94 0.53 -3.33
C ILE A 61 4.69 -0.75 -3.65
N PHE A 62 4.94 -1.63 -2.67
CA PHE A 62 5.71 -2.86 -2.88
C PHE A 62 4.87 -4.15 -2.88
N HIS A 63 3.80 -4.25 -2.08
CA HIS A 63 3.09 -5.52 -1.85
C HIS A 63 2.62 -6.22 -3.15
N ASP A 64 2.13 -5.44 -4.11
CA ASP A 64 1.64 -5.90 -5.42
C ASP A 64 2.55 -5.49 -6.61
N SER A 65 3.70 -4.87 -6.35
CA SER A 65 4.62 -4.34 -7.36
C SER A 65 5.21 -5.36 -8.33
N ARG A 66 5.11 -6.65 -8.00
CA ARG A 66 5.66 -7.75 -8.80
C ARG A 66 4.60 -8.77 -9.17
N ARG A 67 3.31 -8.42 -9.24
CA ARG A 67 2.30 -9.36 -9.77
C ARG A 67 2.63 -9.79 -11.20
N ARG A 68 2.25 -11.02 -11.55
CA ARG A 68 2.38 -11.63 -12.89
C ARG A 68 1.04 -11.75 -13.62
N ASN A 69 -0.08 -11.64 -12.91
CA ASN A 69 -1.42 -11.64 -13.47
C ASN A 69 -2.41 -10.90 -12.55
N GLU A 70 -3.59 -10.57 -13.08
CA GLU A 70 -4.68 -9.86 -12.38
C GLU A 70 -5.61 -10.80 -11.57
N SER A 71 -5.31 -12.09 -11.51
CA SER A 71 -6.07 -13.10 -10.77
C SER A 71 -5.21 -13.66 -9.63
N THR A 72 -5.29 -14.97 -9.37
CA THR A 72 -4.51 -15.64 -8.34
C THR A 72 -3.02 -15.63 -8.66
N ASP A 73 -2.23 -15.12 -7.72
CA ASP A 73 -0.77 -15.04 -7.84
C ASP A 73 -0.11 -15.28 -6.48
N ASN A 74 -0.14 -16.49 -5.94
CA ASN A 74 0.21 -16.79 -4.53
C ASN A 74 1.58 -16.29 -4.04
N ASN A 75 2.52 -15.96 -4.93
CA ASN A 75 3.87 -15.50 -4.58
C ASN A 75 4.15 -14.03 -4.93
N HIS A 76 3.14 -13.20 -5.22
CA HIS A 76 3.35 -11.78 -5.49
C HIS A 76 3.97 -11.06 -4.28
N GLY A 77 3.48 -11.32 -3.07
CA GLY A 77 4.02 -10.70 -1.84
C GLY A 77 5.51 -10.98 -1.60
N ASN A 78 5.94 -12.24 -1.81
CA ASN A 78 7.36 -12.61 -1.73
C ASN A 78 8.23 -11.87 -2.76
N ARG A 79 7.71 -11.68 -3.98
CA ARG A 79 8.41 -10.95 -5.03
C ARG A 79 8.42 -9.45 -4.78
N GLY A 80 7.34 -8.89 -4.23
CA GLY A 80 7.30 -7.49 -3.77
C GLY A 80 8.33 -7.22 -2.68
N ALA A 81 8.44 -8.11 -1.69
CA ALA A 81 9.48 -8.06 -0.66
C ALA A 81 10.90 -8.15 -1.27
N GLN A 82 11.10 -9.03 -2.25
CA GLN A 82 12.37 -9.14 -2.98
C GLN A 82 12.71 -7.85 -3.73
N LEU A 83 11.72 -7.19 -4.35
CA LEU A 83 11.93 -5.89 -4.98
C LEU A 83 12.32 -4.81 -3.95
N ALA A 84 11.70 -4.80 -2.77
CA ALA A 84 12.06 -3.87 -1.70
C ALA A 84 13.52 -4.08 -1.23
N LEU A 85 13.98 -5.33 -1.15
CA LEU A 85 15.40 -5.66 -0.87
C LEU A 85 16.34 -5.10 -1.95
N GLU A 86 16.00 -5.31 -3.22
CA GLU A 86 16.76 -4.78 -4.37
C GLU A 86 16.81 -3.24 -4.37
N MET A 87 15.75 -2.60 -3.87
CA MET A 87 15.59 -1.14 -3.84
C MET A 87 15.92 -0.51 -2.48
N ARG A 88 16.57 -1.22 -1.56
CA ARG A 88 16.85 -0.76 -0.19
C ARG A 88 17.45 0.64 -0.11
N ALA A 89 18.31 1.01 -1.06
CA ALA A 89 18.95 2.33 -1.12
C ALA A 89 17.97 3.50 -1.34
N GLY A 90 16.79 3.25 -1.94
CA GLY A 90 15.73 4.23 -2.14
C GLY A 90 14.69 4.26 -1.01
N ILE A 91 14.88 3.46 0.05
CA ILE A 91 13.95 3.31 1.16
C ILE A 91 14.59 3.88 2.42
N THR A 92 13.94 4.85 3.04
CA THR A 92 14.48 5.62 4.18
C THR A 92 14.06 5.07 5.54
N LEU A 93 13.52 3.85 5.58
CA LEU A 93 13.22 3.13 6.83
C LEU A 93 14.50 2.75 7.58
N SER A 94 14.41 2.66 8.91
CA SER A 94 15.41 1.96 9.72
C SER A 94 15.44 0.48 9.35
N ASP A 95 16.45 -0.26 9.81
CA ASP A 95 16.54 -1.68 9.50
C ASP A 95 15.44 -2.50 10.20
N GLU A 96 14.98 -2.06 11.37
CA GLU A 96 13.83 -2.64 12.07
C GLU A 96 12.52 -2.41 11.30
N ASP A 97 12.25 -1.16 10.91
CA ASP A 97 11.05 -0.81 10.13
C ASP A 97 11.06 -1.46 8.74
N PHE A 98 12.23 -1.52 8.12
CA PHE A 98 12.42 -2.21 6.85
C PHE A 98 12.14 -3.72 6.99
N SER A 99 12.50 -4.33 8.12
CA SER A 99 12.17 -5.73 8.40
C SER A 99 10.65 -5.93 8.50
N LEU A 100 9.92 -5.00 9.11
CA LEU A 100 8.45 -5.02 9.14
C LEU A 100 7.85 -4.90 7.74
N LEU A 101 8.39 -4.04 6.88
CA LEU A 101 7.97 -3.95 5.47
C LEU A 101 8.12 -5.29 4.75
N ILE A 102 9.27 -5.96 4.90
CA ILE A 102 9.54 -7.26 4.28
C ILE A 102 8.55 -8.32 4.79
N ILE A 103 8.31 -8.36 6.11
CA ILE A 103 7.35 -9.28 6.71
C ILE A 103 5.94 -9.01 6.18
N ALA A 104 5.53 -7.75 6.15
CA ALA A 104 4.21 -7.34 5.68
C ALA A 104 3.97 -7.77 4.23
N CYS A 105 4.90 -7.46 3.32
CA CYS A 105 4.78 -7.88 1.92
C CYS A 105 4.69 -9.41 1.78
N ARG A 106 5.52 -10.18 2.49
CA ARG A 106 5.53 -11.65 2.38
C ARG A 106 4.25 -12.31 2.88
N LEU A 107 3.63 -11.73 3.91
CA LEU A 107 2.56 -12.38 4.66
C LEU A 107 1.14 -11.87 4.37
N HIS A 108 0.97 -10.73 3.68
CA HIS A 108 -0.34 -10.07 3.59
C HIS A 108 -1.49 -10.91 3.03
N THR A 109 -1.19 -11.89 2.17
CA THR A 109 -2.19 -12.82 1.62
C THR A 109 -2.18 -14.21 2.24
N SER A 110 -1.18 -14.55 3.06
CA SER A 110 -1.03 -15.90 3.63
C SER A 110 -1.30 -15.97 5.14
N ALA A 111 -1.14 -14.85 5.85
CA ALA A 111 -1.37 -14.76 7.29
C ALA A 111 -2.71 -14.11 7.61
N ARG A 112 -3.41 -14.67 8.60
CA ARG A 112 -4.66 -14.08 9.11
C ARG A 112 -4.40 -12.78 9.89
N THR A 113 -3.35 -12.76 10.71
CA THR A 113 -2.92 -11.61 11.52
C THR A 113 -1.41 -11.72 11.85
N HIS A 114 -0.87 -10.73 12.56
CA HIS A 114 0.51 -10.67 13.04
C HIS A 114 0.57 -10.10 14.46
N HIS A 115 1.67 -10.28 15.20
CA HIS A 115 1.80 -9.72 16.57
C HIS A 115 2.07 -8.22 16.56
N ASP A 116 2.74 -7.72 15.53
CA ASP A 116 3.04 -6.30 15.32
C ASP A 116 1.86 -5.56 14.66
N ILE A 117 1.42 -4.46 15.28
CA ILE A 117 0.26 -3.68 14.85
C ILE A 117 0.48 -2.93 13.53
N THR A 118 1.72 -2.63 13.17
CA THR A 118 2.06 -2.00 11.89
C THR A 118 1.89 -3.01 10.75
N VAL A 119 2.34 -4.25 10.94
CA VAL A 119 2.12 -5.34 9.96
C VAL A 119 0.63 -5.63 9.79
N GLN A 120 -0.12 -5.61 10.89
CA GLN A 120 -1.58 -5.70 10.85
C GLN A 120 -2.21 -4.56 10.01
N ALA A 121 -1.79 -3.31 10.23
CA ALA A 121 -2.28 -2.16 9.48
C ALA A 121 -1.92 -2.24 7.99
N CYS A 122 -0.74 -2.78 7.63
CA CYS A 122 -0.41 -3.08 6.23
C CYS A 122 -1.43 -4.05 5.62
N PHE A 123 -1.74 -5.16 6.29
CA PHE A 123 -2.72 -6.13 5.78
C PHE A 123 -4.10 -5.49 5.60
N ASP A 124 -4.54 -4.75 6.61
CA ASP A 124 -5.85 -4.09 6.59
C ASP A 124 -5.92 -3.02 5.50
N SER A 125 -4.83 -2.30 5.23
CA SER A 125 -4.79 -1.26 4.19
C SER A 125 -5.08 -1.81 2.78
N ASP A 126 -4.64 -3.04 2.47
CA ASP A 126 -4.98 -3.75 1.23
C ASP A 126 -6.40 -4.36 1.29
N ARG A 127 -6.75 -5.01 2.41
CA ARG A 127 -8.06 -5.65 2.59
C ARG A 127 -9.23 -4.66 2.52
N LEU A 128 -9.05 -3.43 3.00
CA LEU A 128 -10.06 -2.38 2.89
C LEU A 128 -10.32 -1.95 1.44
N ASP A 129 -9.43 -2.26 0.50
CA ASP A 129 -9.59 -1.94 -0.92
C ASP A 129 -10.25 -3.09 -1.74
N LEU A 130 -10.78 -4.13 -1.09
CA LEU A 130 -11.30 -5.33 -1.75
C LEU A 130 -12.55 -5.11 -2.62
N GLY A 131 -13.28 -4.00 -2.43
CA GLY A 131 -14.44 -3.69 -3.29
C GLY A 131 -14.03 -3.50 -4.76
N ARG A 132 -12.77 -3.15 -5.03
CA ARG A 132 -12.19 -3.09 -6.40
C ARG A 132 -12.32 -4.40 -7.18
N VAL A 133 -12.35 -5.53 -6.47
CA VAL A 133 -12.51 -6.90 -7.01
C VAL A 133 -13.86 -7.51 -6.64
N GLY A 134 -14.84 -6.69 -6.26
CA GLY A 134 -16.21 -7.11 -5.98
C GLY A 134 -16.40 -7.79 -4.62
N THR A 135 -15.51 -7.57 -3.66
CA THR A 135 -15.59 -8.17 -2.32
C THR A 135 -15.75 -7.10 -1.26
N MET A 136 -16.80 -7.20 -0.44
CA MET A 136 -16.97 -6.36 0.76
C MET A 136 -15.95 -6.80 1.83
N PRO A 137 -15.13 -5.89 2.39
CA PRO A 137 -14.27 -6.23 3.51
C PRO A 137 -15.11 -6.67 4.71
N ASP A 138 -14.73 -7.78 5.33
CA ASP A 138 -15.37 -8.33 6.51
C ASP A 138 -14.45 -8.17 7.73
N ALA A 139 -14.99 -7.59 8.80
CA ALA A 139 -14.29 -7.30 10.04
C ALA A 139 -13.62 -8.54 10.67
N GLU A 140 -14.12 -9.76 10.41
CA GLU A 140 -13.51 -11.00 10.86
C GLU A 140 -12.10 -11.25 10.28
N PHE A 141 -11.84 -10.71 9.07
CA PHE A 141 -10.56 -10.82 8.39
C PHE A 141 -9.69 -9.57 8.52
N LEU A 142 -10.15 -8.55 9.24
CA LEU A 142 -9.34 -7.38 9.57
C LEU A 142 -8.62 -7.60 10.90
N CYS A 143 -7.54 -6.87 11.12
CA CYS A 143 -6.62 -7.13 12.21
C CYS A 143 -6.78 -6.07 13.31
N THR A 144 -6.57 -4.81 12.95
CA THR A 144 -6.55 -3.67 13.84
C THR A 144 -7.94 -3.32 14.37
N PRO A 145 -8.06 -2.83 15.62
CA PRO A 145 -9.32 -2.32 16.16
C PRO A 145 -9.99 -1.27 15.25
N MET A 146 -9.22 -0.33 14.71
CA MET A 146 -9.71 0.73 13.82
C MET A 146 -10.23 0.17 12.50
N ALA A 147 -9.50 -0.73 11.83
CA ALA A 147 -9.97 -1.31 10.56
C ALA A 147 -11.29 -2.07 10.71
N LYS A 148 -11.56 -2.64 11.89
CA LYS A 148 -12.81 -3.36 12.19
C LYS A 148 -14.02 -2.46 12.41
N MET A 149 -13.84 -1.14 12.52
CA MET A 149 -14.95 -0.23 12.73
C MET A 149 -15.82 -0.14 11.45
N PRO A 150 -17.16 -0.21 11.56
CA PRO A 150 -18.03 -0.22 10.38
C PRO A 150 -17.87 0.99 9.46
N ASP A 151 -17.65 2.18 10.02
CA ASP A 151 -17.42 3.42 9.28
C ASP A 151 -16.10 3.41 8.51
N ILE A 152 -15.04 2.81 9.07
CA ILE A 152 -13.75 2.62 8.38
C ILE A 152 -13.88 1.62 7.23
N ILE A 153 -14.60 0.51 7.44
CA ILE A 153 -14.90 -0.47 6.39
C ILE A 153 -15.68 0.18 5.24
N GLU A 154 -16.76 0.89 5.57
CA GLU A 154 -17.59 1.59 4.58
C GLU A 154 -16.79 2.65 3.82
N TRP A 155 -15.97 3.42 4.52
CA TRP A 155 -15.10 4.44 3.92
C TRP A 155 -14.10 3.85 2.92
N GLY A 156 -13.43 2.74 3.28
CA GLY A 156 -12.50 2.03 2.39
C GLY A 156 -13.21 1.40 1.19
N TYR A 157 -14.30 0.69 1.45
CA TYR A 157 -15.08 0.00 0.43
C TYR A 157 -15.62 0.97 -0.63
N ASN A 158 -16.29 2.06 -0.23
CA ASN A 158 -16.89 3.02 -1.15
C ASN A 158 -15.84 3.64 -2.10
N ARG A 159 -14.64 3.91 -1.61
CA ARG A 159 -13.52 4.42 -2.43
C ARG A 159 -12.98 3.37 -3.40
N SER A 160 -12.95 2.10 -2.98
CA SER A 160 -12.45 1.00 -3.82
C SER A 160 -13.34 0.72 -5.06
N LEU A 161 -14.61 1.11 -5.02
CA LEU A 161 -15.56 0.98 -6.15
C LEU A 161 -15.29 1.96 -7.30
N ILE A 162 -14.51 3.01 -7.05
CA ILE A 162 -14.23 4.06 -8.03
C ILE A 162 -12.85 3.82 -8.64
N HIS A 163 -12.81 3.51 -9.93
CA HIS A 163 -11.56 3.36 -10.69
C HIS A 163 -10.98 4.71 -11.12
N ARG A 164 -10.62 5.52 -10.12
CA ARG A 164 -10.05 6.86 -10.31
C ARG A 164 -8.81 7.02 -9.45
N LEU A 165 -7.73 7.53 -10.05
CA LEU A 165 -6.54 7.91 -9.30
C LEU A 165 -6.91 8.98 -8.25
N PRO A 166 -6.55 8.80 -6.96
CA PRO A 166 -6.82 9.81 -5.95
C PRO A 166 -6.18 11.16 -6.29
N ASP A 167 -6.67 12.24 -5.67
CA ASP A 167 -6.19 13.59 -6.01
C ASP A 167 -4.75 13.84 -5.52
N GLN A 168 -4.30 13.12 -4.48
CA GLN A 168 -2.93 13.15 -3.97
C GLN A 168 -2.38 11.72 -3.79
N PRO A 169 -2.12 10.99 -4.89
CA PRO A 169 -1.66 9.61 -4.81
C PRO A 169 -0.30 9.58 -4.07
N PHE A 170 -0.19 8.72 -3.07
CA PHE A 170 0.99 8.59 -2.22
C PHE A 170 1.39 9.87 -1.46
N GLY A 171 0.46 10.81 -1.25
CA GLY A 171 0.75 12.12 -0.66
C GLY A 171 1.53 13.06 -1.61
N LEU A 172 1.67 12.69 -2.89
CA LEU A 172 2.44 13.44 -3.88
C LEU A 172 1.51 14.29 -4.76
N SER A 173 1.28 15.54 -4.35
CA SER A 173 0.43 16.50 -5.09
C SER A 173 0.87 16.70 -6.55
N MET A 174 2.18 16.63 -6.84
CA MET A 174 2.75 16.81 -8.19
C MET A 174 2.73 15.54 -9.06
N TYR A 175 2.36 14.38 -8.53
CA TYR A 175 2.39 13.13 -9.31
C TYR A 175 1.30 13.13 -10.39
N LYS A 176 0.11 13.67 -10.07
CA LYS A 176 -1.00 13.79 -11.02
C LYS A 176 -0.60 14.63 -12.24
N ASP A 177 0.07 15.77 -12.03
CA ASP A 177 0.48 16.68 -13.12
C ASP A 177 1.64 16.15 -13.97
N ARG A 178 2.55 15.35 -13.38
CA ARG A 178 3.67 14.73 -14.11
C ARG A 178 3.24 13.49 -14.90
N VAL A 179 2.35 12.66 -14.35
CA VAL A 179 2.01 11.36 -14.95
C VAL A 179 0.87 11.46 -15.96
N ILE A 180 -0.11 12.36 -15.78
CA ILE A 180 -1.14 12.63 -16.80
C ILE A 180 -0.49 13.11 -18.12
N ARG A 181 0.58 13.91 -18.04
CA ARG A 181 1.29 14.42 -19.22
C ARG A 181 2.12 13.38 -19.97
N LEU A 182 2.54 12.29 -19.31
CA LEU A 182 3.42 11.27 -19.90
C LEU A 182 2.66 10.03 -20.40
N ASP A 183 1.52 9.71 -19.77
CA ASP A 183 0.72 8.53 -20.13
C ASP A 183 -0.42 8.82 -21.12
N GLY A 184 -0.60 10.08 -21.54
CA GLY A 184 -1.49 10.47 -22.64
C GLY A 184 -2.98 10.26 -22.36
N ILE A 185 -3.46 10.73 -21.21
CA ILE A 185 -4.90 10.85 -20.89
C ILE A 185 -5.31 12.31 -20.97
#